data_AF-X1KE05-F1
#
_entry.id   AF-X1KE05-F1
#
_cell.length_a   1.000
_cell.length_b   1.000
_cell.length_c   1.000
_cell.angle_alpha   90.00
_cell.angle_beta   90.00
_cell.angle_gamma   90.00
#
_symmetry.space_group_name_H-M   'P 1'
#
loop_
_entity.id
_entity.type
_entity.pdbx_description
1 polymer ?
#
loop_
_entity_poly.entity_id
_entity_poly.type
_entity_poly.pdbx_seq_one_letter_code
_entity_poly.pdbx_strand_id
1 'polypeptide(L)'
;MWTWIFDDRPENINTASGWTGTYGLPRSLWLGEDETLRIRPVKELEQLRLNEKTVSNLTVSPGSDVKLNELTYDLMELEVTIVPGKANQYGLKVCMSEDGREETIIYYDQIDNKLKVDTRKSGLEFGRKIVEEAPLELKGREPLILRIFIDKSIVEVFANDKQAISRRIYPTLGGKGISLFSKGGDMKVKSIKIWEMMPSNAY
;
A
#
# COMPACT_ATOMS: atom_id res chain seq x y z
N MET A 1 17.52 -3.47 7.54
CA MET A 1 17.29 -4.79 6.92
C MET A 1 16.80 -4.59 5.50
N TRP A 2 17.22 -5.45 4.58
CA TRP A 2 16.70 -5.53 3.20
C TRP A 2 15.94 -6.84 3.03
N THR A 3 14.96 -6.87 2.12
CA THR A 3 14.19 -8.07 1.78
C THR A 3 14.30 -8.35 0.29
N TRP A 4 14.46 -9.61 -0.11
CA TRP A 4 14.38 -9.98 -1.52
C TRP A 4 12.92 -10.16 -1.93
N ILE A 5 12.50 -9.49 -2.99
CA ILE A 5 11.18 -9.62 -3.60
C ILE A 5 11.35 -10.39 -4.91
N PHE A 6 10.83 -11.62 -4.94
CA PHE A 6 10.90 -12.50 -6.10
C PHE A 6 10.04 -11.97 -7.26
N ASP A 7 10.47 -12.25 -8.49
CA ASP A 7 9.67 -12.01 -9.68
C ASP A 7 8.94 -13.28 -10.09
N ASP A 8 7.62 -13.26 -9.99
CA ASP A 8 6.76 -14.40 -10.27
C ASP A 8 6.37 -14.50 -11.77
N ARG A 9 6.97 -13.68 -12.64
CA ARG A 9 6.76 -13.79 -14.10
C ARG A 9 7.45 -15.05 -14.65
N PRO A 10 6.93 -15.63 -15.75
CA PRO A 10 7.57 -16.75 -16.44
C PRO A 10 9.03 -16.48 -16.84
N GLU A 11 9.84 -17.53 -16.89
CA GLU A 11 11.28 -17.44 -17.17
C GLU A 11 11.56 -16.72 -18.50
N ASN A 12 10.83 -17.02 -19.57
CA ASN A 12 10.99 -16.36 -20.86
C ASN A 12 10.79 -14.82 -20.79
N ILE A 13 9.88 -14.36 -19.91
CA ILE A 13 9.64 -12.93 -19.70
C ILE A 13 10.77 -12.31 -18.86
N ASN A 14 11.25 -13.03 -17.85
CA ASN A 14 12.38 -12.59 -17.03
C ASN A 14 13.66 -12.47 -17.87
N THR A 15 13.96 -13.48 -18.69
CA THR A 15 15.11 -13.46 -19.62
C THR A 15 15.00 -12.30 -20.60
N ALA A 16 13.83 -12.09 -21.21
CA ALA A 16 13.62 -10.98 -22.14
C ALA A 16 13.72 -9.61 -21.46
N SER A 17 13.36 -9.50 -20.18
CA SER A 17 13.49 -8.27 -19.40
C SER A 17 14.94 -7.93 -19.06
N GLY A 18 15.86 -8.90 -19.09
CA GLY A 18 17.27 -8.73 -18.73
C GLY A 18 17.56 -8.66 -17.23
N TRP A 19 16.54 -8.80 -16.38
CA TRP A 19 16.66 -8.81 -14.92
C TRP A 19 15.48 -9.56 -14.29
N THR A 20 15.65 -10.03 -13.05
CA THR A 20 14.60 -10.68 -12.27
C THR A 20 14.81 -10.44 -10.78
N GLY A 21 13.71 -10.19 -10.08
CA GLY A 21 13.67 -9.87 -8.66
C GLY A 21 14.26 -8.49 -8.35
N THR A 22 13.98 -8.00 -7.15
CA THR A 22 14.58 -6.76 -6.64
C THR A 22 14.57 -6.77 -5.13
N TYR A 23 15.40 -5.93 -4.52
CA TYR A 23 15.27 -5.63 -3.11
C TYR A 23 14.03 -4.76 -2.88
N GLY A 24 13.31 -5.07 -1.79
CA GLY A 24 12.35 -4.14 -1.21
C GLY A 24 13.07 -3.01 -0.49
N LEU A 25 12.31 -1.99 -0.09
CA LEU A 25 12.82 -0.81 0.59
C LEU A 25 13.61 -1.17 1.86
N PRO A 26 14.69 -0.43 2.17
CA PRO A 26 15.43 -0.61 3.41
C PRO A 26 14.54 -0.26 4.62
N ARG A 27 14.66 -1.08 5.66
CA ARG A 27 13.80 -1.00 6.86
C ARG A 27 14.60 -0.91 8.14
N SER A 28 14.15 -0.05 9.05
CA SER A 28 14.59 -0.05 10.44
C SER A 28 13.83 -1.14 11.21
N LEU A 29 14.56 -1.89 12.04
CA LEU A 29 13.99 -2.86 12.97
C LEU A 29 14.41 -2.49 14.39
N TRP A 30 13.49 -2.56 15.34
CA TRP A 30 13.78 -2.33 16.76
C TRP A 30 12.78 -3.07 17.64
N LEU A 31 13.10 -3.22 18.92
CA LEU A 31 12.17 -3.77 19.91
C LEU A 31 11.26 -2.66 20.42
N GLY A 32 9.94 -2.86 20.34
CA GLY A 32 8.96 -1.93 20.89
C GLY A 32 8.89 -2.00 22.41
N GLU A 33 8.27 -0.99 23.03
CA GLU A 33 8.02 -0.96 24.49
C GLU A 33 7.15 -2.12 24.99
N ASP A 34 6.36 -2.73 24.10
CA ASP A 34 5.56 -3.92 24.37
C ASP A 34 6.29 -5.23 24.06
N GLU A 35 7.62 -5.18 23.91
CA GLU A 35 8.51 -6.32 23.62
C GLU A 35 8.21 -7.01 22.28
N THR A 36 7.49 -6.35 21.37
CA THR A 36 7.26 -6.86 20.01
C THR A 36 8.17 -6.19 18.99
N LEU A 37 8.51 -6.91 17.92
CA LEU A 37 9.29 -6.36 16.83
C LEU A 37 8.55 -5.20 16.16
N ARG A 38 9.28 -4.10 15.94
CA ARG A 38 8.83 -2.97 15.15
C ARG A 38 9.59 -2.91 13.83
N ILE A 39 8.89 -2.46 12.80
CA ILE A 39 9.37 -2.40 11.43
C ILE A 39 8.80 -1.17 10.74
N ARG A 40 9.67 -0.35 10.14
CA ARG A 40 9.26 0.79 9.32
C ARG A 40 10.27 1.07 8.21
N PRO A 41 9.88 1.78 7.14
CA PRO A 41 10.83 2.28 6.15
C PRO A 41 11.86 3.21 6.82
N VAL A 42 13.12 3.15 6.39
CA VAL A 42 14.14 4.08 6.92
C VAL A 42 13.77 5.53 6.62
N LYS A 43 14.17 6.45 7.51
CA LYS A 43 13.83 7.89 7.40
C LYS A 43 14.50 8.56 6.20
N GLU A 44 15.61 8.02 5.72
CA GLU A 44 16.38 8.56 4.61
C GLU A 44 15.56 8.56 3.31
N LEU A 45 14.56 7.69 3.17
CA LEU A 45 13.64 7.69 2.03
C LEU A 45 12.84 8.99 1.91
N GLU A 46 12.67 9.74 3.00
CA GLU A 46 11.97 11.03 2.97
C GLU A 46 12.70 12.07 2.12
N GLN A 47 13.99 11.90 1.86
CA GLN A 47 14.77 12.77 0.97
C GLN A 47 14.36 12.64 -0.50
N LEU A 48 13.63 11.58 -0.86
CA LEU A 48 13.14 11.35 -2.22
C LEU A 48 11.74 11.95 -2.44
N ARG A 49 11.09 12.49 -1.40
CA ARG A 49 9.75 13.06 -1.49
C ARG A 49 9.74 14.38 -2.28
N LEU A 50 8.86 14.46 -3.25
CA LEU A 50 8.59 15.63 -4.07
C LEU A 50 7.09 15.92 -4.07
N ASN A 51 6.74 17.17 -4.40
CA ASN A 51 5.38 17.57 -4.78
C ASN A 51 4.29 17.07 -3.82
N GLU A 52 4.43 17.36 -2.51
CA GLU A 52 3.45 16.94 -1.51
C GLU A 52 2.05 17.44 -1.85
N LYS A 53 1.06 16.54 -1.77
CA LYS A 53 -0.36 16.90 -1.72
C LYS A 53 -0.99 16.29 -0.48
N THR A 54 -1.94 17.00 0.10
CA THR A 54 -2.64 16.56 1.31
C THR A 54 -4.14 16.69 1.15
N VAL A 55 -4.88 15.66 1.58
CA VAL A 55 -6.32 15.70 1.77
C VAL A 55 -6.64 15.24 3.19
N SER A 56 -7.62 15.85 3.83
CA SER A 56 -7.94 15.60 5.24
C SER A 56 -9.44 15.58 5.48
N ASN A 57 -9.84 14.98 6.61
CA ASN A 57 -11.21 14.96 7.11
C ASN A 57 -12.24 14.37 6.12
N LEU A 58 -11.90 13.25 5.48
CA LEU A 58 -12.83 12.54 4.61
C LEU A 58 -13.67 11.55 5.42
N THR A 59 -14.93 11.38 5.02
CA THR A 59 -15.79 10.30 5.49
C THR A 59 -16.19 9.45 4.29
N VAL A 60 -16.05 8.13 4.44
CA VAL A 60 -16.41 7.14 3.42
C VAL A 60 -17.52 6.28 3.99
N SER A 61 -18.67 6.32 3.33
CA SER A 61 -19.83 5.52 3.72
C SER A 61 -19.70 4.08 3.21
N PRO A 62 -20.28 3.10 3.91
CA PRO A 62 -20.19 1.71 3.51
C PRO A 62 -20.82 1.49 2.13
N GLY A 63 -20.12 0.74 1.28
CA GLY A 63 -20.60 0.40 -0.07
C GLY A 63 -20.39 1.50 -1.12
N SER A 64 -19.73 2.61 -0.78
CA SER A 64 -19.27 3.60 -1.76
C SER A 64 -17.74 3.68 -1.81
N ASP A 65 -17.25 4.01 -3.01
CA ASP A 65 -15.84 4.32 -3.26
C ASP A 65 -15.69 5.83 -3.37
N VAL A 66 -14.74 6.42 -2.64
CA VAL A 66 -14.35 7.83 -2.79
C VAL A 66 -13.06 7.90 -3.59
N LYS A 67 -13.15 8.29 -4.87
CA LYS A 67 -11.98 8.41 -5.75
C LYS A 67 -11.14 9.64 -5.40
N LEU A 68 -9.82 9.51 -5.48
CA LEU A 68 -8.84 10.56 -5.23
C LEU A 68 -8.18 11.02 -6.54
N ASN A 69 -8.98 11.48 -7.50
CA ASN A 69 -8.58 11.69 -8.91
C ASN A 69 -7.37 12.62 -9.12
N GLU A 70 -7.06 13.52 -8.17
CA GLU A 70 -5.94 14.48 -8.29
C GLU A 70 -4.70 14.09 -7.47
N LEU A 71 -4.78 12.97 -6.74
CA LEU A 71 -3.73 12.47 -5.85
C LEU A 71 -3.09 11.22 -6.44
N THR A 72 -2.38 11.36 -7.57
CA THR A 72 -1.65 10.24 -8.14
C THR A 72 -0.36 10.67 -8.82
N TYR A 73 0.64 9.79 -8.77
CA TYR A 73 1.91 9.86 -9.48
C TYR A 73 2.30 8.44 -9.91
N ASP A 74 3.27 8.34 -10.82
CA ASP A 74 3.77 7.05 -11.31
C ASP A 74 4.57 6.31 -10.23
N LEU A 75 5.37 7.06 -9.48
CA LEU A 75 6.13 6.61 -8.33
C LEU A 75 5.69 7.45 -7.14
N MET A 76 5.18 6.82 -6.09
CA MET A 76 4.63 7.57 -4.98
C MET A 76 4.77 6.89 -3.62
N GLU A 77 4.79 7.73 -2.60
CA GLU A 77 4.53 7.35 -1.22
C GLU A 77 3.18 7.93 -0.80
N LEU A 78 2.35 7.13 -0.14
CA LEU A 78 1.18 7.59 0.60
C LEU A 78 1.37 7.39 2.10
N GLU A 79 1.07 8.42 2.89
CA GLU A 79 0.88 8.32 4.33
C GLU A 79 -0.61 8.54 4.64
N VAL A 80 -1.27 7.52 5.16
CA VAL A 80 -2.72 7.52 5.40
C VAL A 80 -2.98 7.27 6.87
N THR A 81 -3.74 8.18 7.50
CA THR A 81 -4.18 8.05 8.89
C THR A 81 -5.70 7.91 8.92
N ILE A 82 -6.18 6.76 9.38
CA ILE A 82 -7.59 6.42 9.47
C ILE A 82 -7.94 6.28 10.95
N VAL A 83 -8.98 7.00 11.40
CA VAL A 83 -9.38 6.94 12.81
C VAL A 83 -10.27 5.72 13.05
N PRO A 84 -10.25 5.16 14.28
CA PRO A 84 -11.12 4.05 14.64
C PRO A 84 -12.59 4.38 14.40
N GLY A 85 -13.33 3.41 13.88
CA GLY A 85 -14.73 3.56 13.51
C GLY A 85 -15.52 2.28 13.69
N LYS A 86 -16.67 2.21 13.01
CA LYS A 86 -17.56 1.04 13.03
C LYS A 86 -17.41 0.15 11.78
N ALA A 87 -16.51 0.51 10.86
CA ALA A 87 -16.27 -0.26 9.65
C ALA A 87 -15.60 -1.60 9.99
N ASN A 88 -16.13 -2.70 9.44
CA ASN A 88 -15.54 -4.03 9.58
C ASN A 88 -14.28 -4.17 8.73
N GLN A 89 -14.32 -3.63 7.52
CA GLN A 89 -13.18 -3.59 6.60
C GLN A 89 -13.08 -2.20 5.99
N TYR A 90 -11.88 -1.64 5.97
CA TYR A 90 -11.68 -0.30 5.46
C TYR A 90 -10.24 -0.08 5.01
N GLY A 91 -10.07 0.79 4.02
CA GLY A 91 -8.77 1.07 3.44
C GLY A 91 -8.90 1.71 2.08
N LEU A 92 -8.02 1.29 1.18
CA LEU A 92 -7.83 1.94 -0.11
C LEU A 92 -7.52 0.94 -1.22
N LYS A 93 -7.90 1.32 -2.43
CA LYS A 93 -7.57 0.65 -3.67
C LYS A 93 -6.56 1.53 -4.38
N VAL A 94 -5.47 0.94 -4.85
CA VAL A 94 -4.40 1.63 -5.58
C VAL A 94 -4.13 0.92 -6.89
N CYS A 95 -3.39 1.59 -7.75
CA CYS A 95 -3.04 1.09 -9.07
C CYS A 95 -4.28 0.73 -9.90
N MET A 96 -5.36 1.50 -9.74
CA MET A 96 -6.63 1.19 -10.41
C MET A 96 -6.57 1.60 -11.88
N SER A 97 -7.05 0.72 -12.77
CA SER A 97 -7.33 1.08 -14.16
C SER A 97 -8.60 1.94 -14.25
N GLU A 98 -8.71 2.76 -15.31
CA GLU A 98 -9.89 3.63 -15.51
C GLU A 98 -11.20 2.85 -15.58
N ASP A 99 -11.15 1.65 -16.15
CA ASP A 99 -12.28 0.73 -16.29
C ASP A 99 -12.50 -0.19 -15.07
N GLY A 100 -11.66 -0.10 -14.04
CA GLY A 100 -11.76 -0.87 -12.80
C GLY A 100 -11.47 -2.37 -12.93
N ARG A 101 -10.92 -2.83 -14.05
CA ARG A 101 -10.52 -4.24 -14.23
C ARG A 101 -9.27 -4.60 -13.43
N GLU A 102 -8.36 -3.65 -13.25
CA GLU A 102 -7.17 -3.82 -12.42
C GLU A 102 -7.24 -2.92 -11.19
N GLU A 103 -6.86 -3.47 -10.04
CA GLU A 103 -6.76 -2.79 -8.75
C GLU A 103 -5.91 -3.63 -7.78
N THR A 104 -5.22 -2.96 -6.85
CA THR A 104 -4.62 -3.59 -5.67
C THR A 104 -5.32 -3.06 -4.43
N ILE A 105 -5.89 -3.93 -3.60
CA ILE A 105 -6.70 -3.51 -2.45
C ILE A 105 -5.89 -3.67 -1.18
N ILE A 106 -5.75 -2.60 -0.40
CA ILE A 106 -5.00 -2.55 0.86
C ILE A 106 -5.99 -2.16 1.95
N TYR A 107 -6.19 -3.01 2.93
CA TYR A 107 -7.21 -2.77 3.95
C TYR A 107 -6.90 -3.40 5.29
N TYR A 108 -7.51 -2.84 6.32
CA TYR A 108 -7.58 -3.44 7.63
C TYR A 108 -8.90 -4.18 7.77
N ASP A 109 -8.81 -5.43 8.23
CA ASP A 109 -9.94 -6.23 8.67
C ASP A 109 -10.02 -6.18 10.19
N GLN A 110 -11.01 -5.44 10.71
CA GLN A 110 -11.21 -5.22 12.13
C GLN A 110 -11.80 -6.45 12.84
N ILE A 111 -12.45 -7.36 12.12
CA ILE A 111 -12.98 -8.59 12.70
C ILE A 111 -11.82 -9.55 12.99
N ASP A 112 -10.91 -9.69 12.02
CA ASP A 112 -9.76 -10.60 12.13
C ASP A 112 -8.52 -9.97 12.80
N ASN A 113 -8.50 -8.64 12.99
CA ASN A 113 -7.32 -7.85 13.38
C ASN A 113 -6.13 -8.10 12.45
N LYS A 114 -6.33 -7.90 11.15
CA LYS A 114 -5.33 -8.16 10.12
C LYS A 114 -5.21 -7.01 9.14
N LEU A 115 -3.98 -6.70 8.77
CA LEU A 115 -3.67 -5.99 7.53
C LEU A 115 -3.77 -6.98 6.37
N LYS A 116 -4.46 -6.60 5.29
CA LYS A 116 -4.63 -7.43 4.10
C LYS A 116 -4.26 -6.65 2.84
N VAL A 117 -3.56 -7.32 1.92
CA VAL A 117 -3.24 -6.83 0.57
C VAL A 117 -3.77 -7.84 -0.45
N ASP A 118 -4.80 -7.46 -1.19
CA ASP A 118 -5.42 -8.25 -2.25
C ASP A 118 -4.81 -7.90 -3.59
N THR A 119 -4.15 -8.90 -4.19
CA THR A 119 -3.46 -8.80 -5.48
C THR A 119 -4.16 -9.53 -6.61
N ARG A 120 -5.36 -10.06 -6.38
CA ARG A 120 -6.12 -10.87 -7.36
C ARG A 120 -6.46 -10.10 -8.64
N LYS A 121 -6.43 -8.76 -8.61
CA LYS A 121 -6.64 -7.90 -9.76
C LYS A 121 -5.47 -6.94 -10.03
N SER A 122 -4.29 -7.19 -9.47
CA SER A 122 -3.12 -6.31 -9.62
C SER A 122 -2.35 -6.49 -10.94
N GLY A 123 -3.06 -6.82 -12.01
CA GLY A 123 -2.50 -7.26 -13.28
C GLY A 123 -3.45 -8.21 -14.01
N LEU A 124 -3.53 -8.16 -15.33
CA LEU A 124 -4.31 -9.14 -16.10
C LEU A 124 -3.54 -10.45 -16.32
N GLU A 125 -2.24 -10.38 -16.58
CA GLU A 125 -1.46 -11.52 -17.07
C GLU A 125 -0.53 -12.11 -16.01
N PHE A 126 0.14 -11.24 -15.25
CA PHE A 126 1.22 -11.63 -14.35
C PHE A 126 0.95 -11.29 -12.89
N GLY A 127 1.82 -11.80 -12.02
CA GLY A 127 1.78 -11.62 -10.58
C GLY A 127 0.90 -12.65 -9.88
N ARG A 128 1.22 -12.93 -8.62
CA ARG A 128 0.45 -13.85 -7.79
C ARG A 128 -0.92 -13.27 -7.52
N LYS A 129 -1.97 -14.07 -7.69
CA LYS A 129 -3.37 -13.68 -7.46
C LYS A 129 -3.82 -14.15 -6.09
N ILE A 130 -3.43 -13.41 -5.06
CA ILE A 130 -3.60 -13.84 -3.65
C ILE A 130 -4.05 -12.68 -2.76
N VAL A 131 -4.72 -13.00 -1.67
CA VAL A 131 -4.91 -12.09 -0.54
C VAL A 131 -3.86 -12.43 0.50
N GLU A 132 -2.93 -11.51 0.71
CA GLU A 132 -1.86 -11.64 1.68
C GLU A 132 -2.30 -10.97 2.98
N GLU A 133 -2.04 -11.62 4.10
CA GLU A 133 -2.53 -11.17 5.39
C GLU A 133 -1.40 -11.13 6.42
N ALA A 134 -1.38 -10.11 7.27
CA ALA A 134 -0.48 -9.99 8.41
C ALA A 134 -1.27 -9.61 9.66
N PRO A 135 -0.98 -10.21 10.83
CA PRO A 135 -1.65 -9.88 12.08
C PRO A 135 -1.34 -8.44 12.48
N LEU A 136 -2.35 -7.62 12.74
CA LEU A 136 -2.17 -6.24 13.16
C LEU A 136 -3.19 -5.92 14.24
N GLU A 137 -2.74 -5.84 15.48
CA GLU A 137 -3.60 -5.44 16.59
C GLU A 137 -3.53 -3.92 16.80
N LEU A 138 -4.70 -3.27 16.70
CA LEU A 138 -4.87 -1.85 17.01
C LEU A 138 -5.59 -1.70 18.35
N LYS A 139 -4.96 -1.04 19.32
CA LYS A 139 -5.48 -0.97 20.70
C LYS A 139 -6.47 0.18 20.87
N GLY A 140 -7.69 -0.13 21.33
CA GLY A 140 -8.67 0.86 21.78
C GLY A 140 -9.03 1.90 20.72
N ARG A 141 -8.47 3.12 20.84
CA ARG A 141 -8.64 4.21 19.87
C ARG A 141 -7.39 4.50 19.03
N GLU A 142 -6.46 3.55 18.93
CA GLU A 142 -5.29 3.64 18.07
C GLU A 142 -5.71 3.78 16.59
N PRO A 143 -5.30 4.85 15.88
CA PRO A 143 -5.58 4.99 14.46
C PRO A 143 -4.77 3.98 13.65
N LEU A 144 -5.33 3.55 12.52
CA LEU A 144 -4.54 2.85 11.50
C LEU A 144 -3.67 3.89 10.78
N ILE A 145 -2.36 3.66 10.78
CA ILE A 145 -1.39 4.48 10.07
C ILE A 145 -0.72 3.60 9.02
N LEU A 146 -0.93 3.93 7.75
CA LEU A 146 -0.32 3.23 6.62
C LEU A 146 0.73 4.13 5.96
N ARG A 147 1.91 3.57 5.67
CA ARG A 147 2.85 4.11 4.68
C ARG A 147 2.92 3.15 3.52
N ILE A 148 2.61 3.62 2.32
CA ILE A 148 2.42 2.80 1.14
C ILE A 148 3.31 3.33 0.03
N PHE A 149 4.23 2.50 -0.45
CA PHE A 149 5.11 2.85 -1.54
C PHE A 149 4.68 2.11 -2.78
N ILE A 150 4.50 2.85 -3.86
CA ILE A 150 4.11 2.33 -5.17
C ILE A 150 5.23 2.69 -6.14
N ASP A 151 5.80 1.65 -6.73
CA ASP A 151 6.74 1.71 -7.84
C ASP A 151 6.09 1.01 -9.06
N LYS A 152 6.75 1.03 -10.22
CA LYS A 152 6.26 0.49 -11.50
C LYS A 152 5.66 -0.91 -11.41
N SER A 153 6.17 -1.74 -10.51
CA SER A 153 5.75 -3.13 -10.39
C SER A 153 5.82 -3.67 -8.96
N ILE A 154 5.78 -2.79 -7.96
CA ILE A 154 5.80 -3.15 -6.54
C ILE A 154 4.86 -2.25 -5.74
N VAL A 155 4.17 -2.86 -4.78
CA VAL A 155 3.52 -2.17 -3.67
C VAL A 155 4.13 -2.67 -2.37
N GLU A 156 4.62 -1.75 -1.54
CA GLU A 156 5.06 -2.04 -0.16
C GLU A 156 4.22 -1.27 0.84
N VAL A 157 3.53 -1.99 1.72
CA VAL A 157 2.61 -1.46 2.71
C VAL A 157 3.22 -1.65 4.10
N PHE A 158 3.37 -0.57 4.85
CA PHE A 158 3.80 -0.58 6.24
C PHE A 158 2.67 -0.07 7.12
N ALA A 159 2.37 -0.76 8.21
CA ALA A 159 1.26 -0.41 9.10
C ALA A 159 1.71 -0.27 10.55
N ASN A 160 1.41 0.88 11.16
CA ASN A 160 1.60 1.21 12.58
C ASN A 160 3.00 0.85 13.13
N ASP A 161 4.05 0.92 12.31
CA ASP A 161 5.40 0.47 12.63
C ASP A 161 5.48 -1.01 13.12
N LYS A 162 4.44 -1.81 12.84
CA LYS A 162 4.24 -3.19 13.35
C LYS A 162 4.33 -4.23 12.24
N GLN A 163 3.79 -3.93 11.06
CA GLN A 163 3.71 -4.88 9.96
C GLN A 163 4.17 -4.29 8.63
N ALA A 164 4.68 -5.15 7.77
CA ALA A 164 5.02 -4.81 6.40
C ALA A 164 4.61 -5.93 5.43
N ILE A 165 3.88 -5.61 4.37
CA ILE A 165 3.54 -6.53 3.26
C ILE A 165 4.08 -5.92 1.97
N SER A 166 4.91 -6.67 1.26
CA SER A 166 5.51 -6.24 -0.01
C SER A 166 5.14 -7.23 -1.11
N ARG A 167 4.60 -6.75 -2.22
CA ARG A 167 4.22 -7.58 -3.35
C ARG A 167 4.60 -6.96 -4.68
N ARG A 168 5.03 -7.82 -5.61
CA ARG A 168 5.07 -7.47 -7.03
C ARG A 168 3.65 -7.35 -7.54
N ILE A 169 3.42 -6.32 -8.36
CA ILE A 169 2.20 -6.13 -9.12
C ILE A 169 2.58 -5.83 -10.57
N TYR A 170 1.70 -6.13 -11.51
CA TYR A 170 1.95 -5.92 -12.93
C TYR A 170 0.71 -5.36 -13.63
N PRO A 171 0.25 -4.15 -13.26
CA PRO A 171 -0.85 -3.50 -13.98
C PRO A 171 -0.48 -3.32 -15.45
N THR A 172 -1.37 -3.68 -16.36
CA THR A 172 -1.19 -3.52 -17.82
C THR A 172 -2.09 -2.43 -18.42
N LEU A 173 -3.05 -1.91 -17.65
CA LEU A 173 -4.04 -0.91 -18.08
C LEU A 173 -3.79 0.49 -17.48
N GLY A 174 -2.53 0.86 -17.27
CA GLY A 174 -2.12 2.19 -16.82
C GLY A 174 -2.15 2.40 -15.30
N GLY A 175 -3.09 1.79 -14.58
CA GLY A 175 -3.02 1.56 -13.12
C GLY A 175 -2.56 2.73 -12.25
N LYS A 176 -3.18 3.92 -12.34
CA LYS A 176 -2.82 5.10 -11.50
C LYS A 176 -3.92 5.52 -10.54
N GLY A 177 -5.13 4.99 -10.66
CA GLY A 177 -6.25 5.42 -9.84
C GLY A 177 -6.09 5.01 -8.37
N ILE A 178 -6.61 5.86 -7.48
CA ILE A 178 -6.70 5.60 -6.05
C ILE A 178 -8.13 5.86 -5.60
N SER A 179 -8.69 4.95 -4.81
CA SER A 179 -9.97 5.16 -4.12
C SER A 179 -9.90 4.69 -2.68
N LEU A 180 -10.76 5.28 -1.86
CA LEU A 180 -11.02 4.86 -0.50
C LEU A 180 -12.32 4.05 -0.47
N PHE A 181 -12.39 3.06 0.41
CA PHE A 181 -13.60 2.26 0.58
C PHE A 181 -13.81 1.87 2.04
N SER A 182 -15.06 1.57 2.39
CA SER A 182 -15.41 0.94 3.66
C SER A 182 -16.54 -0.08 3.51
N LYS A 183 -16.60 -1.05 4.44
CA LYS A 183 -17.64 -2.06 4.55
C LYS A 183 -18.06 -2.22 6.00
N GLY A 184 -19.36 -2.44 6.23
CA GLY A 184 -19.91 -2.67 7.58
C GLY A 184 -20.05 -1.42 8.45
N GLY A 185 -19.56 -0.26 7.99
CA GLY A 185 -19.70 1.02 8.68
C GLY A 185 -18.89 2.13 8.00
N ASP A 186 -19.03 3.34 8.51
CA ASP A 186 -18.28 4.49 8.00
C ASP A 186 -16.80 4.38 8.37
N MET A 187 -15.94 4.74 7.41
CA MET A 187 -14.53 5.01 7.64
C MET A 187 -14.32 6.53 7.71
N LYS A 188 -13.55 6.98 8.69
CA LYS A 188 -13.12 8.39 8.81
C LYS A 188 -11.62 8.48 8.58
N VAL A 189 -11.23 9.21 7.55
CA VAL A 189 -9.82 9.43 7.21
C VAL A 189 -9.42 10.79 7.75
N LYS A 190 -8.48 10.80 8.70
CA LYS A 190 -7.94 12.03 9.29
C LYS A 190 -7.12 12.78 8.25
N SER A 191 -6.19 12.08 7.60
CA SER A 191 -5.30 12.65 6.58
C SER A 191 -4.81 11.59 5.62
N ILE A 192 -4.65 12.00 4.36
CA ILE A 192 -3.85 11.34 3.34
C ILE A 192 -2.84 12.37 2.87
N LYS A 193 -1.57 12.04 2.99
CA LYS A 193 -0.49 12.76 2.33
C LYS A 193 0.06 11.87 1.22
N ILE A 194 0.38 12.48 0.11
CA ILE A 194 0.99 11.81 -1.03
C ILE A 194 2.20 12.62 -1.46
N TRP A 195 3.28 11.92 -1.80
CA TRP A 195 4.46 12.49 -2.40
C TRP A 195 4.78 11.75 -3.69
N GLU A 196 5.17 12.50 -4.70
CA GLU A 196 5.90 11.93 -5.82
C GLU A 196 7.28 11.49 -5.32
N MET A 197 7.75 10.33 -5.75
CA MET A 197 9.05 9.80 -5.32
C MET A 197 10.08 9.93 -6.42
N MET A 198 11.19 10.60 -6.11
CA MET A 198 12.33 10.70 -7.02
C MET A 198 12.96 9.32 -7.27
N PRO A 199 13.35 9.00 -8.51
CA PRO A 199 14.15 7.80 -8.78
C PRO A 199 15.45 7.82 -7.99
N SER A 200 15.81 6.69 -7.36
CA SER A 200 17.05 6.58 -6.57
C SER A 200 18.32 6.61 -7.41
N ASN A 201 18.22 6.30 -8.70
CA ASN A 201 19.28 6.45 -9.69
C ASN A 201 18.83 7.46 -10.75
N ALA A 202 19.14 8.73 -10.55
CA ALA A 202 19.02 9.74 -11.59
C ALA A 202 20.15 9.50 -12.60
N TYR A 203 19.80 8.95 -13.77
CA TYR A 203 20.67 8.99 -14.95
C TYR A 203 20.44 10.29 -15.70
#